data_AF-A0A2D5VGA7-F1
#
_entry.id   AF-A0A2D5VGA7-F1
#
_cell.length_a   1.000
_cell.length_b   1.000
_cell.length_c   1.000
_cell.angle_alpha   90.00
_cell.angle_beta   90.00
_cell.angle_gamma   90.00
#
_symmetry.space_group_name_H-M   'P 1'
#
loop_
_entity.id
_entity.type
_entity.pdbx_description
1 polymer ?
#
loop_
_entity_poly.entity_id
_entity_poly.type
_entity_poly.pdbx_seq_one_letter_code
_entity_poly.pdbx_strand_id
1 'polypeptide(L)'
;MGSDDSVKVWINSYLVHQYNQGQGVEVDQDRFMVKLNSGKNRCLIKVSQGMGDWGFVIRPEVRPTLIKTNRLTRRKLHALPWLQKTNGPESKA
;
A
#
# COMPACT_ATOMS: atom_id res chain seq x y z
N MET A 1 6.96 9.54 -12.89
CA MET A 1 7.73 8.98 -14.02
C MET A 1 7.71 10.01 -15.14
N GLY A 2 8.59 9.88 -16.11
CA GLY A 2 8.54 10.64 -17.35
C GLY A 2 9.05 9.79 -18.50
N SER A 3 8.72 10.18 -19.72
CA SER A 3 9.14 9.47 -20.93
C SER A 3 9.35 10.44 -22.07
N ASP A 4 10.24 10.06 -22.97
CA ASP A 4 10.39 10.64 -24.30
C ASP A 4 10.57 9.49 -25.30
N ASP A 5 9.62 9.21 -26.19
CA ASP A 5 8.33 9.87 -26.39
C ASP A 5 7.22 9.20 -25.56
N SER A 6 6.78 8.03 -26.03
CA SER A 6 5.64 7.29 -25.48
C SER A 6 6.10 6.12 -24.61
N VAL A 7 5.25 5.69 -23.68
CA VAL A 7 5.61 4.68 -22.68
C VAL A 7 4.47 3.74 -22.34
N LYS A 8 4.81 2.48 -22.05
CA LYS A 8 3.95 1.52 -21.35
C LYS A 8 4.72 0.90 -20.20
N VAL A 9 4.06 0.78 -19.06
CA VAL A 9 4.65 0.23 -17.83
C VAL A 9 3.85 -0.96 -17.36
N TRP A 10 4.54 -2.07 -17.09
CA TRP A 10 3.97 -3.24 -16.47
C TRP A 10 4.62 -3.51 -15.12
N ILE A 11 3.80 -3.83 -14.11
CA ILE A 11 4.24 -4.32 -12.81
C ILE A 11 3.64 -5.71 -12.59
N ASN A 12 4.49 -6.70 -12.35
CA ASN A 12 4.08 -8.11 -12.17
C ASN A 12 3.15 -8.60 -13.30
N SER A 13 3.50 -8.27 -14.55
CA SER A 13 2.76 -8.62 -15.77
C SER A 13 1.45 -7.86 -16.00
N TYR A 14 1.03 -6.96 -15.10
CA TYR A 14 -0.13 -6.10 -15.29
C TYR A 14 0.29 -4.76 -15.89
N LEU A 15 -0.38 -4.31 -16.96
CA LEU A 15 -0.21 -2.97 -17.50
C LEU A 15 -0.78 -1.97 -16.50
N VAL A 16 0.09 -1.12 -15.93
CA VAL A 16 -0.28 -0.16 -14.88
C VAL A 16 -0.27 1.28 -15.35
N HIS A 17 0.43 1.58 -16.44
CA HIS A 17 0.49 2.92 -17.03
C HIS A 17 0.73 2.84 -18.54
N GLN A 18 0.13 3.76 -19.28
CA GLN A 18 0.44 4.00 -20.67
C GLN A 18 0.27 5.48 -21.02
N TYR A 19 1.19 5.99 -21.83
CA TYR A 19 1.10 7.30 -22.46
C TYR A 19 1.55 7.15 -23.90
N ASN A 20 0.72 7.55 -24.86
CA ASN A 20 0.89 7.22 -26.28
C ASN A 20 1.18 8.46 -27.16
N GLN A 21 1.49 9.61 -26.57
CA GLN A 21 1.82 10.83 -27.30
C GLN A 21 3.32 11.14 -27.16
N GLY A 22 3.85 12.00 -28.03
CA GLY A 22 5.22 12.49 -27.94
C GLY A 22 5.32 13.63 -26.94
N GLN A 23 6.30 13.55 -26.05
CA GLN A 23 6.61 14.54 -25.03
C GLN A 23 8.07 14.41 -24.63
N GLY A 24 8.72 15.49 -24.20
CA GLY A 24 10.04 15.40 -23.59
C GLY A 24 9.98 14.71 -22.22
N VAL A 25 11.12 14.19 -21.78
CA VAL A 25 11.24 13.50 -20.49
C VAL A 25 11.36 14.50 -19.34
N GLU A 26 10.40 14.46 -18.40
CA GLU A 26 10.48 15.22 -17.15
C GLU A 26 10.31 14.34 -15.90
N VAL A 27 11.01 14.70 -14.82
CA VAL A 27 10.83 14.00 -13.53
C VAL A 27 9.42 14.24 -13.02
N ASP A 28 8.76 13.18 -12.57
CA ASP A 28 7.39 13.21 -12.00
C ASP A 28 6.25 13.68 -12.92
N GLN A 29 6.49 13.79 -14.23
CA GLN A 29 5.50 14.11 -15.27
C GLN A 29 4.18 13.31 -15.12
N ASP A 30 4.29 11.98 -15.01
CA ASP A 30 3.18 11.06 -14.75
C ASP A 30 3.27 10.46 -13.34
N ARG A 31 2.11 10.31 -12.67
CA ARG A 31 1.99 9.63 -11.37
C ARG A 31 0.84 8.64 -11.38
N PHE A 32 1.12 7.40 -10.98
CA PHE A 32 0.13 6.32 -10.91
C PHE A 32 0.41 5.45 -9.68
N MET A 33 -0.65 4.87 -9.11
CA MET A 33 -0.56 3.99 -7.94
C MET A 33 -0.54 2.54 -8.38
N VAL A 34 0.34 1.75 -7.75
CA VAL A 34 0.44 0.31 -7.98
C VAL A 34 0.48 -0.43 -6.65
N LYS A 35 -0.11 -1.63 -6.61
CA LYS A 35 0.05 -2.55 -5.48
C LYS A 35 1.30 -3.39 -5.74
N LEU A 36 2.23 -3.36 -4.79
CA LEU A 36 3.43 -4.19 -4.82
C LEU A 36 3.23 -5.42 -3.94
N ASN A 37 3.73 -6.56 -4.41
CA ASN A 37 3.84 -7.75 -3.59
C ASN A 37 4.97 -7.56 -2.58
N SER A 38 4.92 -8.31 -1.47
CA SER A 38 6.09 -8.40 -0.58
C SER A 38 7.27 -8.99 -1.34
N GLY A 39 8.46 -8.40 -1.18
CA GLY A 39 9.68 -8.87 -1.85
C GLY A 39 9.83 -8.36 -3.29
N LYS A 40 10.30 -9.23 -4.19
CA LYS A 40 10.65 -8.85 -5.57
C LYS A 40 9.39 -8.57 -6.41
N ASN A 41 9.41 -7.46 -7.13
CA ASN A 41 8.39 -7.09 -8.10
C ASN A 41 9.07 -6.88 -9.46
N ARG A 42 8.46 -7.39 -10.53
CA ARG A 42 8.99 -7.20 -11.88
C ARG A 42 8.42 -5.90 -12.45
N CYS A 43 9.30 -4.97 -12.81
CA CYS A 43 8.96 -3.77 -13.56
C CYS A 43 9.47 -3.91 -14.99
N LEU A 44 8.56 -3.79 -15.97
CA LEU A 44 8.90 -3.71 -17.38
C LEU A 44 8.42 -2.37 -17.92
N ILE A 45 9.31 -1.66 -18.59
CA ILE A 45 9.01 -0.38 -19.23
C ILE A 45 9.33 -0.54 -20.71
N LYS A 46 8.36 -0.19 -21.56
CA LYS A 46 8.56 -0.04 -23.00
C LYS A 46 8.51 1.44 -23.32
N VAL A 47 9.60 2.00 -23.83
CA VAL A 47 9.63 3.31 -24.46
C VAL A 47 9.49 3.11 -25.97
N SER A 48 8.70 3.94 -26.64
CA SER A 48 8.61 3.98 -28.09
C SER A 48 8.89 5.39 -28.54
N GLN A 49 10.03 5.57 -29.20
CA GLN A 49 10.51 6.82 -29.77
C GLN A 49 9.86 7.03 -31.15
N GLY A 50 9.50 8.27 -31.42
CA GLY A 50 8.99 8.72 -32.72
C GLY A 50 10.06 9.48 -33.51
N MET A 51 10.60 10.56 -32.94
CA MET A 51 11.65 11.37 -33.57
C MET A 51 12.52 12.08 -32.50
N GLY A 52 13.74 12.50 -32.87
CA GLY A 52 14.64 13.18 -31.93
C GLY A 52 15.23 12.25 -30.87
N ASP A 53 15.44 12.79 -29.67
CA ASP A 53 16.01 12.07 -28.53
C ASP A 53 15.00 11.11 -27.89
N TRP A 54 15.44 10.38 -26.86
CA TRP A 54 14.57 9.50 -26.09
C TRP A 54 15.08 9.34 -24.66
N GLY A 55 14.17 8.95 -23.77
CA GLY A 55 14.52 8.69 -22.39
C GLY A 55 13.33 8.24 -21.54
N PHE A 56 13.64 7.81 -20.31
CA PHE A 56 12.62 7.62 -19.29
C PHE A 56 13.20 7.85 -17.91
N VAL A 57 12.33 8.23 -16.98
CA VAL A 57 12.64 8.29 -15.55
C VAL A 57 11.51 7.64 -14.76
N ILE A 58 11.86 6.76 -13.82
CA ILE A 58 10.91 6.16 -12.89
C ILE A 58 11.40 6.34 -11.46
N ARG A 59 10.49 6.79 -10.59
CA ARG A 59 10.77 7.02 -9.17
C ARG A 59 9.69 6.33 -8.35
N PRO A 60 10.00 5.20 -7.68
CA PRO A 60 9.05 4.58 -6.77
C PRO A 60 8.92 5.45 -5.52
N GLU A 61 7.69 5.79 -5.15
CA GLU A 61 7.36 6.48 -3.90
C GLU A 61 6.58 5.55 -2.97
N VAL A 62 7.09 5.37 -1.75
CA VAL A 62 6.28 4.80 -0.67
C VAL A 62 5.49 5.93 -0.05
N ARG A 63 4.19 6.00 -0.35
CA ARG A 63 3.26 6.84 0.41
C ARG A 63 2.73 6.00 1.56
N PRO A 64 3.12 6.26 2.83
CA PRO A 64 2.44 5.65 3.95
C PRO A 64 0.99 6.12 3.87
N THR A 65 0.09 5.23 3.47
CA THR A 65 -1.34 5.47 3.65
C THR A 65 -1.54 5.65 5.14
N LEU A 66 -2.12 6.78 5.54
CA LEU A 66 -2.66 6.95 6.88
C LEU A 66 -3.70 5.87 7.08
N ILE A 67 -3.29 4.73 7.66
CA ILE A 67 -4.25 3.77 8.18
C ILE A 67 -4.93 4.51 9.33
N LYS A 68 -6.13 5.04 9.10
CA LYS A 68 -7.07 5.35 10.18
C LYS A 68 -7.40 4.02 10.84
N THR A 69 -6.52 3.53 11.73
CA THR A 69 -6.85 2.38 12.56
C THR A 69 -7.97 2.84 13.47
N ASN A 70 -9.21 2.43 13.17
CA ASN A 70 -10.29 2.48 14.13
C ASN A 70 -10.00 1.36 15.15
N ARG A 71 -9.05 1.62 16.04
CA ARG A 71 -8.66 0.70 17.11
C ARG A 71 -9.79 0.77 18.14
N LEU A 72 -10.86 0.01 17.92
CA LEU A 72 -11.79 -0.33 18.99
C LEU A 72 -10.99 -1.12 20.02
N THR A 73 -10.47 -0.42 21.03
CA THR A 73 -9.86 -1.05 22.20
C THR A 73 -10.93 -1.84 22.92
N ARG A 74 -10.94 -3.15 22.67
CA ARG A 74 -11.61 -4.16 23.49
C ARG A 74 -10.90 -4.21 24.85
N ARG A 75 -11.19 -3.26 25.74
CA ARG A 75 -10.86 -3.34 27.17
C ARG A 75 -12.14 -3.38 27.99
N LYS A 76 -12.76 -4.56 28.00
CA LYS A 76 -13.58 -5.07 29.11
C LYS A 76 -13.47 -6.60 29.08
N LEU A 77 -12.35 -7.10 29.58
CA LEU A 77 -12.20 -8.48 30.02
C LEU A 77 -11.79 -8.41 31.49
N HIS A 78 -12.78 -8.67 32.34
CA HIS A 78 -12.73 -9.28 33.67
C HIS A 78 -11.55 -8.93 34.61
N ALA A 79 -11.86 -8.15 35.65
CA ALA A 79 -11.17 -8.25 36.93
C ALA A 79 -12.22 -8.70 37.99
N LEU A 80 -12.28 -10.00 38.24
CA LEU A 80 -12.83 -10.56 39.47
C LEU A 80 -11.67 -10.74 40.44
N PRO A 81 -11.79 -10.24 41.67
CA PRO A 81 -11.12 -10.94 42.75
C PRO A 81 -11.97 -11.04 44.03
N TRP A 82 -11.89 -12.22 44.66
CA TRP A 82 -12.26 -12.54 46.05
C TRP A 82 -13.65 -13.13 46.34
N LEU A 83 -13.73 -14.43 46.05
CA LEU A 83 -14.24 -15.49 46.92
C LEU A 83 -14.46 -15.07 48.40
N GLN A 84 -15.69 -14.80 48.82
CA GLN A 84 -16.06 -14.80 50.24
C GLN A 84 -16.20 -16.26 50.74
N LYS A 85 -15.12 -16.79 51.32
CA LYS A 85 -15.15 -17.83 52.38
C LYS A 85 -15.31 -17.05 53.71
N THR A 86 -16.06 -17.41 54.75
CA THR A 86 -16.76 -18.59 55.29
C THR A 86 -17.76 -18.03 56.35
N ASN A 87 -18.87 -18.69 56.72
CA ASN A 87 -18.96 -19.65 57.84
C ASN A 87 -20.39 -20.26 57.87
N GLY A 88 -20.51 -21.59 58.01
CA GLY A 88 -21.73 -22.24 58.51
C GLY A 88 -21.74 -22.28 60.07
N PRO A 89 -22.63 -23.05 60.75
CA PRO A 89 -23.62 -24.00 60.23
C PRO A 89 -25.07 -23.82 60.78
N GLU A 90 -26.01 -24.46 60.06
CA GLU A 90 -27.24 -25.19 60.45
C GLU A 90 -28.19 -24.74 61.60
N SER A 91 -29.48 -24.74 61.22
CA SER A 91 -30.67 -25.30 61.92
C SER A 91 -31.48 -24.46 62.93
N LYS A 92 -32.80 -24.71 62.87
CA LYS A 92 -33.97 -24.29 63.69
C LYS A 92 -34.71 -23.05 63.15
N ALA A 93 -36.02 -23.04 62.92
CA ALA A 93 -37.13 -23.87 63.41
C ALA A 93 -38.18 -24.14 62.31
#